data_AF-X0Z7Y0-F1
#
_entry.id   AF-X0Z7Y0-F1
#
_cell.length_a   1.000
_cell.length_b   1.000
_cell.length_c   1.000
_cell.angle_alpha   90.00
_cell.angle_beta   90.00
_cell.angle_gamma   90.00
#
_symmetry.space_group_name_H-M   'P 1'
#
loop_
_entity.id
_entity.type
_entity.pdbx_description
1 polymer ?
#
loop_
_entity_poly.entity_id
_entity_poly.type
_entity_poly.pdbx_seq_one_letter_code
_entity_poly.pdbx_strand_id
1 'polypeptide(L)'
;MVLGGGAYRIGSSVEFDWCCVNSAATLRKIKYKTILINCNPETVSTDYDICDKLYFDELSFERVLDICEKEKPLGVIVSMGGQIPNNLAIPLYNSGIKILGTSPRD
;
A
#
# COMPACT_ATOMS: atom_id res chain seq x y z
N MET A 1 -1.25 -2.31 -6.55
CA MET A 1 -0.26 -1.78 -5.57
C MET A 1 -0.92 -1.72 -4.21
N VAL A 2 -0.21 -2.07 -3.14
CA VAL A 2 -0.69 -2.06 -1.76
C VAL A 2 0.14 -1.06 -0.95
N LEU A 3 -0.52 -0.16 -0.24
CA LEU A 3 0.16 0.74 0.70
C LEU A 3 0.16 0.14 2.11
N GLY A 4 1.33 0.09 2.73
CA GLY A 4 1.53 -0.35 4.11
C GLY A 4 1.05 0.68 5.12
N GLY A 5 1.27 0.39 6.41
CA GLY A 5 0.91 1.28 7.51
C GLY A 5 2.02 2.16 8.05
N GLY A 6 3.26 2.00 7.57
CA GLY A 6 4.42 2.72 8.09
C GLY A 6 4.77 2.31 9.52
N ALA A 7 5.50 3.17 10.22
CA ALA A 7 5.97 2.90 11.59
C ALA A 7 4.81 2.68 12.58
N TYR A 8 4.99 1.69 13.46
CA TYR A 8 3.99 1.35 14.48
C TYR A 8 3.76 2.51 15.46
N ARG A 9 2.49 2.72 15.80
CA ARG A 9 2.03 3.72 16.77
C ARG A 9 0.89 3.13 17.59
N ILE A 10 0.59 3.71 18.74
CA ILE A 10 -0.60 3.32 19.52
C ILE A 10 -1.84 3.52 18.62
N GLY A 11 -2.61 2.45 18.39
CA GLY A 11 -3.75 2.42 17.47
C GLY A 11 -3.40 2.05 16.01
N SER A 12 -2.13 1.77 15.71
CA SER A 12 -1.66 1.28 14.41
C SER A 12 -0.49 0.33 14.57
N SER A 13 -0.79 -0.96 14.70
CA SER A 13 0.16 -2.04 15.06
C SER A 13 0.26 -3.12 13.98
N VAL A 14 0.75 -4.30 14.36
CA VAL A 14 0.98 -5.50 13.54
C VAL A 14 -0.25 -5.99 12.75
N GLU A 15 -1.44 -5.64 13.21
CA GLU A 15 -2.71 -5.98 12.58
C GLU A 15 -2.84 -5.44 11.15
N PHE A 16 -2.34 -4.22 10.88
CA PHE A 16 -2.31 -3.68 9.53
C PHE A 16 -1.24 -4.34 8.66
N ASP A 17 -0.13 -4.77 9.24
CA ASP A 17 0.89 -5.53 8.53
C ASP A 17 0.34 -6.87 8.03
N TRP A 18 -0.40 -7.59 8.89
CA TRP A 18 -1.04 -8.84 8.52
C TRP A 18 -2.05 -8.67 7.37
N CYS A 19 -2.85 -7.60 7.40
CA CYS A 19 -3.77 -7.26 6.31
C CYS A 19 -3.04 -7.00 4.98
N CYS A 20 -1.93 -6.24 5.01
CA CYS A 20 -1.12 -5.96 3.83
C CYS A 20 -0.49 -7.24 3.25
N VAL A 21 0.10 -8.10 4.10
CA VAL A 21 0.68 -9.38 3.69
C VAL A 21 -0.37 -10.29 3.05
N ASN A 22 -1.54 -10.43 3.68
CA ASN A 22 -2.60 -11.29 3.16
C ASN A 22 -3.18 -10.76 1.84
N SER A 23 -3.28 -9.44 1.69
CA SER A 23 -3.68 -8.79 0.44
C SER A 23 -2.68 -9.08 -0.69
N ALA A 24 -1.38 -8.90 -0.45
CA ALA A 24 -0.34 -9.22 -1.42
C ALA A 24 -0.34 -10.73 -1.78
N ALA A 25 -0.42 -11.62 -0.79
CA ALA A 25 -0.49 -13.06 -1.01
C ALA A 25 -1.71 -13.47 -1.84
N THR A 26 -2.88 -12.86 -1.58
CA THR A 26 -4.11 -13.13 -2.32
C THR A 26 -4.01 -12.65 -3.77
N LEU A 27 -3.51 -11.43 -3.99
CA LEU A 27 -3.28 -10.88 -5.34
C LEU A 27 -2.32 -11.76 -6.15
N ARG A 28 -1.25 -12.27 -5.51
CA ARG A 28 -0.31 -13.19 -6.15
C ARG A 28 -0.97 -14.53 -6.52
N LYS A 29 -1.82 -15.10 -5.66
CA LYS A 29 -2.58 -16.34 -5.94
C LYS A 29 -3.49 -16.20 -7.17
N ILE A 30 -4.09 -15.03 -7.38
CA ILE A 30 -4.91 -14.73 -8.56
C ILE A 30 -4.10 -14.17 -9.74
N LYS A 31 -2.76 -14.29 -9.69
CA LYS A 31 -1.79 -13.95 -10.75
C LYS A 31 -1.66 -12.45 -11.07
N TYR A 32 -1.98 -11.56 -10.15
CA TYR A 32 -1.57 -10.15 -10.26
C TYR A 32 -0.14 -9.96 -9.78
N LYS A 33 0.60 -9.09 -10.48
CA LYS A 33 1.87 -8.56 -9.98
C LYS A 33 1.59 -7.59 -8.84
N THR A 34 2.29 -7.79 -7.74
CA THR A 34 2.10 -7.08 -6.48
C THR A 34 3.27 -6.14 -6.24
N ILE A 35 2.93 -4.89 -5.94
CA ILE A 35 3.89 -3.86 -5.54
C ILE A 35 3.46 -3.41 -4.15
N LEU A 36 4.36 -3.48 -3.18
CA LEU A 36 4.12 -3.05 -1.80
C LEU A 36 5.03 -1.88 -1.45
N ILE A 37 4.47 -0.84 -0.83
CA ILE A 37 5.21 0.31 -0.32
C ILE A 37 5.06 0.32 1.20
N ASN A 38 6.17 0.24 1.93
CA ASN A 38 6.18 0.37 3.38
C ASN A 38 7.58 0.79 3.87
N CYS A 39 7.66 1.49 5.01
CA CYS A 39 8.92 1.97 5.58
C CYS A 39 9.27 1.36 6.94
N ASN A 40 8.47 0.42 7.45
CA ASN A 40 8.69 -0.16 8.76
C ASN A 40 9.62 -1.39 8.70
N PRO A 41 10.86 -1.31 9.21
CA PRO A 41 11.81 -2.42 9.14
C PRO A 41 11.43 -3.62 10.01
N GLU A 42 10.48 -3.47 10.94
CA GLU A 42 10.06 -4.53 11.86
C GLU A 42 8.91 -5.39 11.31
N THR A 43 8.51 -5.18 10.05
CA THR A 43 7.32 -5.81 9.46
C THR A 43 7.63 -6.97 8.53
N VAL A 44 6.71 -7.94 8.46
CA VAL A 44 6.79 -9.04 7.50
C VAL A 44 6.43 -8.55 6.10
N SER A 45 5.59 -7.50 5.96
CA SER A 45 5.32 -6.92 4.63
C SER A 45 6.55 -6.35 3.94
N THR A 46 7.60 -5.99 4.69
CA THR A 46 8.88 -5.52 4.14
C THR A 46 9.86 -6.66 3.81
N ASP A 47 9.41 -7.91 3.84
CA ASP A 47 10.18 -9.02 3.28
C ASP A 47 9.97 -9.08 1.76
N TYR A 48 11.08 -9.22 1.03
CA TYR A 48 11.09 -9.34 -0.44
C TYR A 48 10.31 -10.56 -0.92
N ASP A 49 10.14 -11.58 -0.08
CA ASP A 49 9.39 -12.79 -0.45
C ASP A 49 7.86 -12.56 -0.52
N ILE A 50 7.33 -11.49 0.07
CA ILE A 50 5.88 -11.25 0.17
C ILE A 50 5.27 -10.67 -1.10
N CYS A 51 5.99 -9.81 -1.81
CA CYS A 51 5.50 -9.13 -3.00
C CYS A 51 6.49 -9.23 -4.17
N ASP A 52 6.05 -8.94 -5.40
CA ASP A 52 6.95 -9.02 -6.57
C ASP A 52 7.93 -7.84 -6.62
N LYS A 53 7.53 -6.69 -6.06
CA LYS A 53 8.38 -5.53 -5.86
C LYS A 53 8.06 -4.86 -4.53
N LEU A 54 9.08 -4.67 -3.71
CA LEU A 54 9.02 -3.90 -2.49
C LEU A 54 9.69 -2.54 -2.70
N TYR A 55 8.98 -1.47 -2.37
CA TYR A 55 9.54 -0.13 -2.21
C TYR A 55 9.65 0.18 -0.73
N PHE A 56 10.88 0.20 -0.22
CA PHE A 56 11.18 0.59 1.15
C PHE A 56 11.36 2.10 1.24
N ASP A 57 10.26 2.84 1.28
CA ASP A 57 10.22 4.30 1.20
C ASP A 57 9.05 4.86 2.03
N GLU A 58 9.09 6.16 2.32
CA GLU A 58 8.05 6.85 3.08
C GLU A 58 6.70 6.83 2.36
N LEU A 59 5.63 6.65 3.16
CA LEU A 59 4.25 6.75 2.69
C LEU A 59 3.82 8.23 2.62
N SER A 60 4.54 9.02 1.84
CA SER A 60 4.18 10.40 1.51
C SER A 60 3.43 10.45 0.17
N PHE A 61 2.59 11.46 -0.01
CA PHE A 61 1.85 11.64 -1.26
C PHE A 61 2.79 11.71 -2.47
N GLU A 62 3.87 12.49 -2.37
CA GLU A 62 4.85 12.67 -3.44
C GLU A 62 5.51 11.35 -3.83
N ARG A 63 6.06 10.60 -2.86
CA ARG A 63 6.70 9.32 -3.12
C ARG A 63 5.75 8.28 -3.69
N VAL A 64 4.53 8.19 -3.15
CA VAL A 64 3.54 7.25 -3.66
C VAL A 64 3.12 7.62 -5.08
N LEU A 65 2.95 8.91 -5.38
CA LEU A 65 2.63 9.38 -6.73
C LEU A 65 3.77 9.07 -7.71
N ASP A 66 5.02 9.36 -7.36
CA ASP A 66 6.19 9.07 -8.20
C ASP A 66 6.28 7.58 -8.56
N ILE A 67 6.04 6.71 -7.56
CA ILE A 67 6.02 5.25 -7.77
C ILE A 67 4.82 4.86 -8.65
N CYS A 68 3.65 5.47 -8.46
CA CYS A 68 2.49 5.23 -9.32
C CYS A 68 2.76 5.62 -10.77
N GLU A 69 3.39 6.75 -11.02
CA GLU A 69 3.71 7.24 -12.37
C GLU A 69 4.75 6.35 -13.06
N LYS A 70 5.72 5.86 -12.30
CA LYS A 70 6.76 4.94 -12.78
C LYS A 70 6.21 3.55 -13.10
N GLU A 71 5.45 2.97 -12.19
CA GLU A 71 5.00 1.57 -12.28
C GLU A 71 3.67 1.42 -13.01
N LYS A 72 2.87 2.49 -13.11
CA LYS A 72 1.54 2.53 -13.73
C LYS A 72 0.66 1.36 -13.30
N PRO A 73 0.41 1.18 -11.99
CA PRO A 73 -0.33 0.04 -11.49
C PRO A 73 -1.79 0.06 -11.98
N LEU A 74 -2.41 -1.12 -12.13
CA LEU A 74 -3.83 -1.24 -12.43
C LEU A 74 -4.72 -0.48 -11.43
N GLY A 75 -4.25 -0.40 -10.19
CA GLY A 75 -4.84 0.41 -9.14
C GLY A 75 -4.14 0.23 -7.81
N VAL A 76 -4.56 1.03 -6.85
CA VAL A 76 -3.93 1.17 -5.53
C VAL A 76 -4.93 0.80 -4.43
N ILE A 77 -4.51 -0.08 -3.52
CA ILE A 77 -5.26 -0.49 -2.35
C ILE A 77 -4.74 0.30 -1.16
N VAL A 78 -5.61 1.14 -0.59
CA VAL A 78 -5.30 2.01 0.55
C VAL A 78 -5.91 1.50 1.86
N SER A 79 -6.87 0.58 1.80
CA SER A 79 -7.70 0.17 2.94
C SER A 79 -7.01 -0.78 3.94
N MET A 80 -5.81 -1.28 3.62
CA MET A 80 -5.14 -2.33 4.41
C MET A 80 -4.09 -1.79 5.39
N GLY A 81 -3.58 -0.58 5.18
CA GLY A 81 -2.48 -0.01 5.99
C GLY A 81 -2.92 1.03 7.03
N GLY A 82 -4.21 1.06 7.40
CA GLY A 82 -4.70 1.97 8.44
C GLY A 82 -4.74 3.44 8.01
N GLN A 83 -4.47 4.36 8.95
CA GLN A 83 -4.79 5.78 8.78
C GLN A 83 -3.91 6.49 7.73
N ILE A 84 -2.62 6.17 7.67
CA ILE A 84 -1.67 6.84 6.76
C ILE A 84 -2.10 6.70 5.30
N PRO A 85 -2.27 5.48 4.74
CA PRO A 85 -2.71 5.33 3.36
C PRO A 85 -4.15 5.81 3.13
N ASN A 86 -5.02 5.74 4.14
CA ASN A 86 -6.38 6.25 4.02
C ASN A 86 -6.41 7.77 3.82
N ASN A 87 -5.55 8.50 4.53
CA ASN A 87 -5.39 9.96 4.35
C ASN A 87 -4.85 10.32 2.95
N LEU A 88 -4.13 9.41 2.28
CA LEU A 88 -3.61 9.60 0.92
C LEU A 88 -4.65 9.31 -0.17
N ALA A 89 -5.78 8.68 0.16
CA ALA A 89 -6.76 8.20 -0.83
C ALA A 89 -7.33 9.33 -1.69
N ILE A 90 -7.77 10.44 -1.07
CA ILE A 90 -8.35 11.59 -1.79
C ILE A 90 -7.29 12.31 -2.65
N PRO A 91 -6.10 12.67 -2.13
CA PRO A 91 -5.03 13.27 -2.95
C PRO A 91 -4.65 12.42 -4.16
N LEU A 92 -4.45 11.10 -3.96
CA LEU A 92 -4.10 10.17 -5.05
C LEU A 92 -5.23 10.09 -6.09
N TYR A 93 -6.48 9.97 -5.64
CA TYR A 93 -7.63 9.94 -6.53
C TYR A 93 -7.75 11.21 -7.38
N ASN A 94 -7.59 12.39 -6.78
CA ASN A 94 -7.64 13.66 -7.49
C ASN A 94 -6.48 13.83 -8.49
N SER A 95 -5.39 13.10 -8.29
CA SER A 95 -4.24 13.06 -9.20
C SER A 95 -4.41 12.03 -10.34
N GLY A 96 -5.60 11.42 -10.47
CA GLY A 96 -5.91 10.46 -11.52
C GLY A 96 -5.49 9.02 -11.19
N ILE A 97 -5.02 8.74 -9.98
CA ILE A 97 -4.67 7.39 -9.56
C ILE A 97 -5.93 6.60 -9.24
N LYS A 98 -6.07 5.42 -9.84
CA LYS A 98 -7.20 4.52 -9.59
C LYS A 98 -7.10 3.85 -8.22
N ILE A 99 -7.96 4.25 -7.30
CA ILE A 99 -8.13 3.57 -6.01
C ILE A 99 -9.05 2.36 -6.19
N LEU A 100 -8.66 1.22 -5.62
CA LEU A 100 -9.43 -0.02 -5.65
C LEU A 100 -10.13 -0.25 -4.31
N GLY A 101 -11.34 -0.80 -4.36
CA GLY A 101 -12.18 -1.00 -3.18
C GLY A 101 -13.18 0.15 -3.00
N THR A 102 -13.37 0.57 -1.75
CA THR A 102 -14.27 1.68 -1.40
C THR A 102 -13.83 2.98 -2.07
N SER A 103 -14.79 3.71 -2.64
CA SER A 103 -14.55 5.02 -3.25
C SER A 103 -14.00 6.00 -2.21
N PRO A 104 -12.96 6.79 -2.52
CA PRO A 104 -12.48 7.85 -1.64
C PRO A 104 -13.47 9.00 -1.42
N ARG A 105 -14.58 9.04 -2.17
CA ARG A 105 -15.60 10.10 -2.11
C ARG A 105 -16.87 9.70 -1.36
N ASP A 106 -16.98 8.42 -0.96
CA ASP A 106 -18.17 7.85 -0.32
C ASP A 106 -18.02 7.81 1.21
#